data_AF-A0A3M1Q4B3-F1
#
_entry.id   AF-A0A3M1Q4B3-F1
#
_cell.length_a   1.000
_cell.length_b   1.000
_cell.length_c   1.000
_cell.angle_alpha   90.00
_cell.angle_beta   90.00
_cell.angle_gamma   90.00
#
_symmetry.space_group_name_H-M   'P 1'
#
loop_
_entity.id
_entity.type
_entity.pdbx_description
1 polymer ?
#
loop_
_entity_poly.entity_id
_entity_poly.type
_entity_poly.pdbx_seq_one_letter_code
_entity_poly.pdbx_strand_id
1 'polypeptide(L)'
;MRLILLGAGGVSRELLRRLGDLWEVAAVDLDAGRLARLTSIRPVRTIVGDASSRVVLGRAGLDDADAVVAATSDDDVNLEACRIARDAGVVRIGAVARSPERLDDYRALGITAESPQALAARRLELSLESRRLASMAFAGGRAEAIELRIAADSPVRGKRLRDLAAESYIVGAILRGDELIVPHGDTVIEEGDMVTIVGKGAEFAEIVRTFTGGTSRFPMDYGKRIAVALTAPPDEDVAVAEAVELTRNTRASALVLVFRDPERLRDPTRAGQVVRWLEQVEQLASGVELRHRPVTGSVIASLLDLPGRESIGTLVLDGGAGRAAARVAAARAVRAVRRTRTPVLLARGSHPYRRLVVPARLSGAGRAAARAAIDLARFHRAPIEAIAITDPEFLSGGAAPLDARHAVAVLEEEAAVHGVPVHGTIDRGNPVHRLVAHATEGDLLVLGVPGPARRARFRRELAGLMAGRWPQSALLVPAEEGA
;
A
#
# COMPACT_ATOMS: atom_id res chain seq x y z
N MET A 1 34.14 -5.46 -34.28
CA MET A 1 33.71 -4.08 -33.96
C MET A 1 34.77 -3.42 -33.08
N ARG A 2 35.03 -2.12 -33.21
CA ARG A 2 36.11 -1.39 -32.52
C ARG A 2 35.57 -0.45 -31.45
N LEU A 3 35.93 -0.70 -30.19
CA LEU A 3 35.58 0.13 -29.04
C LEU A 3 36.82 0.88 -28.53
N ILE A 4 36.70 2.19 -28.35
CA ILE A 4 37.68 2.97 -27.59
C ILE A 4 37.14 3.24 -26.19
N LEU A 5 37.89 2.82 -25.18
CA LEU A 5 37.57 2.97 -23.76
C LEU A 5 38.50 3.98 -23.11
N LEU A 6 37.95 5.11 -22.67
CA LEU A 6 38.72 6.20 -22.08
C LEU A 6 38.61 6.13 -20.56
N GLY A 7 39.74 6.05 -19.88
CA GLY A 7 39.84 5.71 -18.47
C GLY A 7 39.94 4.20 -18.24
N ALA A 8 40.85 3.80 -17.36
CA ALA A 8 41.11 2.44 -16.92
C ALA A 8 40.66 2.22 -15.46
N GLY A 9 39.52 2.84 -15.10
CA GLY A 9 38.94 2.80 -13.77
C GLY A 9 38.11 1.55 -13.46
N GLY A 10 37.35 1.62 -12.37
CA GLY A 10 36.47 0.53 -11.92
C GLY A 10 35.42 0.14 -12.97
N VAL A 11 34.74 1.12 -13.56
CA VAL A 11 33.70 0.91 -14.58
C VAL A 11 34.28 0.24 -15.81
N SER A 12 35.41 0.73 -16.32
CA SER A 12 36.10 0.16 -17.49
C SER A 12 36.48 -1.31 -17.32
N ARG A 13 36.95 -1.70 -16.12
CA ARG A 13 37.24 -3.10 -15.80
C ARG A 13 36.00 -3.98 -15.85
N GLU A 14 34.89 -3.51 -15.29
CA GLU A 14 33.66 -4.28 -15.25
C GLU A 14 33.00 -4.37 -16.64
N LEU A 15 33.05 -3.28 -17.42
CA LEU A 15 32.60 -3.28 -18.81
C LEU A 15 33.35 -4.33 -19.64
N LEU A 16 34.68 -4.40 -19.51
CA LEU A 16 35.50 -5.38 -20.23
C LEU A 16 35.11 -6.84 -19.93
N ARG A 17 34.67 -7.15 -18.70
CA ARG A 17 34.23 -8.51 -18.33
C ARG A 17 32.90 -8.90 -18.98
N ARG A 18 32.06 -7.92 -19.28
CA ARG A 18 30.72 -8.12 -19.84
C ARG A 18 30.69 -8.01 -21.36
N LEU A 19 31.76 -7.44 -21.94
CA LEU A 19 31.85 -7.21 -23.36
C LEU A 19 32.06 -8.53 -24.10
N GLY A 20 31.24 -8.79 -25.12
CA GLY A 20 31.37 -9.99 -25.95
C GLY A 20 32.68 -10.05 -26.74
N ASP A 21 33.02 -11.22 -27.27
CA ASP A 21 34.31 -11.46 -27.92
C ASP A 21 34.48 -10.71 -29.26
N LEU A 22 33.38 -10.31 -29.90
CA LEU A 22 33.37 -9.59 -31.19
C LEU A 22 33.91 -8.14 -31.14
N TRP A 23 34.25 -7.67 -29.94
CA TRP A 23 34.79 -6.33 -29.72
C TRP A 23 36.31 -6.34 -29.60
N GLU A 24 36.97 -5.58 -30.46
CA GLU A 24 38.36 -5.18 -30.30
C GLU A 24 38.40 -3.88 -29.51
N VAL A 25 39.20 -3.84 -28.44
CA VAL A 25 39.21 -2.71 -27.50
C VAL A 25 40.55 -2.01 -27.50
N ALA A 26 40.54 -0.69 -27.65
CA ALA A 26 41.66 0.19 -27.32
C ALA A 26 41.34 0.98 -26.06
N ALA A 27 42.21 0.94 -25.06
CA ALA A 27 42.05 1.68 -23.81
C ALA A 27 43.05 2.82 -23.69
N VAL A 28 42.57 3.99 -23.25
CA VAL A 28 43.38 5.20 -23.02
C VAL A 28 43.32 5.58 -21.54
N ASP A 29 44.45 5.78 -20.88
CA ASP A 29 44.52 6.35 -19.53
C ASP A 29 45.87 7.05 -19.33
N LEU A 30 45.97 7.96 -18.37
CA LEU A 30 47.23 8.59 -17.98
C LEU A 30 48.13 7.63 -17.20
N ASP A 31 47.54 6.65 -16.50
CA ASP A 31 48.23 5.70 -15.64
C ASP A 31 48.46 4.36 -16.36
N ALA A 32 49.71 4.12 -16.75
CA ALA A 32 50.15 2.88 -17.37
C ALA A 32 49.90 1.64 -16.48
N GLY A 33 49.97 1.79 -15.16
CA GLY A 33 49.71 0.71 -14.21
C GLY A 33 48.24 0.31 -14.18
N ARG A 34 47.30 1.25 -14.37
CA ARG A 34 45.87 0.93 -14.52
C ARG A 34 45.59 0.22 -15.84
N LEU A 35 46.22 0.65 -16.92
CA LEU A 35 46.10 0.00 -18.24
C LEU A 35 46.59 -1.45 -18.21
N ALA A 36 47.70 -1.73 -17.53
CA ALA A 36 48.22 -3.10 -17.36
C ALA A 36 47.24 -4.03 -16.61
N ARG A 37 46.35 -3.48 -15.76
CA ARG A 37 45.31 -4.28 -15.11
C ARG A 37 44.17 -4.66 -16.07
N LEU A 38 43.94 -3.89 -17.14
CA LEU A 38 42.92 -4.21 -18.14
C LEU A 38 43.36 -5.37 -19.04
N THR A 39 44.65 -5.42 -19.42
CA THR A 39 45.20 -6.50 -20.24
C THR A 39 45.15 -7.87 -19.56
N SER A 40 45.10 -7.87 -18.23
CA SER A 40 44.90 -9.09 -17.43
C SER A 40 43.47 -9.65 -17.53
N ILE A 41 42.49 -8.86 -17.98
CA ILE A 41 41.08 -9.27 -18.12
C ILE A 41 40.85 -9.89 -19.50
N ARG A 42 41.30 -9.20 -20.56
CA ARG A 42 41.25 -9.67 -21.95
C ARG A 42 42.30 -8.92 -22.79
N PRO A 43 42.60 -9.38 -24.02
CA PRO A 43 43.44 -8.62 -24.94
C PRO A 43 42.84 -7.24 -25.21
N VAL A 44 43.58 -6.19 -24.83
CA VAL A 44 43.22 -4.78 -25.02
C VAL A 44 44.46 -4.03 -25.49
N ARG A 45 44.33 -3.21 -26.53
CA ARG A 45 45.41 -2.31 -26.95
C ARG A 45 45.47 -1.12 -26.00
N THR A 46 46.59 -0.89 -25.34
CA THR A 46 46.73 0.19 -24.34
C THR A 46 47.47 1.39 -24.90
N ILE A 47 46.96 2.59 -24.69
CA ILE A 47 47.60 3.86 -25.03
C ILE A 47 47.71 4.71 -23.77
N VAL A 48 48.92 5.12 -23.42
CA VAL A 48 49.14 6.08 -22.32
C VAL A 48 48.97 7.49 -22.87
N GLY A 49 48.03 8.27 -22.35
CA GLY A 49 47.79 9.64 -22.80
C GLY A 49 46.50 10.26 -22.29
N ASP A 50 46.33 11.56 -22.58
CA ASP A 50 45.14 12.33 -22.23
C ASP A 50 43.98 12.00 -23.18
N ALA A 51 42.84 11.60 -22.62
CA ALA A 51 41.63 11.25 -23.35
C ALA A 51 40.95 12.46 -24.03
N SER A 52 41.24 13.69 -23.59
CA SER A 52 40.76 14.92 -24.25
C SER A 52 41.61 15.31 -25.48
N SER A 53 42.70 14.58 -25.77
CA SER A 53 43.57 14.88 -26.90
C SER A 53 43.15 14.15 -28.17
N ARG A 54 42.78 14.90 -29.22
CA ARG A 54 42.49 14.34 -30.56
C ARG A 54 43.64 13.50 -31.11
N VAL A 55 44.90 13.88 -30.82
CA VAL A 55 46.09 13.12 -31.27
C VAL A 55 46.15 11.76 -30.58
N VAL A 56 45.86 11.70 -29.28
CA VAL A 56 45.82 10.45 -28.52
C VAL A 56 44.67 9.56 -28.99
N LEU A 57 43.48 10.14 -29.19
CA LEU A 57 42.32 9.40 -29.71
C LEU A 57 42.57 8.87 -31.13
N GLY A 58 43.23 9.64 -32.00
CA GLY A 58 43.66 9.17 -33.32
C GLY A 58 44.59 7.95 -33.22
N ARG A 59 45.56 7.96 -32.29
CA ARG A 59 46.42 6.78 -32.01
C ARG A 59 45.65 5.57 -31.51
N ALA A 60 44.53 5.79 -30.81
CA ALA A 60 43.62 4.74 -30.37
C ALA A 60 42.71 4.20 -31.49
N GLY A 61 42.74 4.81 -32.69
CA GLY A 61 41.97 4.39 -33.86
C GLY A 61 40.60 5.05 -33.96
N LEU A 62 40.48 6.32 -33.54
CA LEU A 62 39.21 7.05 -33.52
C LEU A 62 38.47 7.08 -34.87
N ASP A 63 39.21 7.27 -35.96
CA ASP A 63 38.64 7.43 -37.30
C ASP A 63 37.87 6.18 -37.77
N ASP A 64 38.19 5.02 -37.19
CA ASP A 64 37.53 3.75 -37.50
C ASP A 64 36.72 3.18 -36.32
N ALA A 65 36.49 3.97 -35.28
CA ALA A 65 35.84 3.49 -34.07
C ALA A 65 34.34 3.29 -34.27
N ASP A 66 33.85 2.09 -33.93
CA ASP A 66 32.41 1.79 -33.91
C ASP A 66 31.72 2.41 -32.69
N ALA A 67 32.46 2.53 -31.58
CA ALA A 67 31.97 3.06 -30.32
C ALA A 67 33.08 3.70 -29.47
N VAL A 68 32.70 4.69 -28.66
CA VAL A 68 33.56 5.33 -27.66
C VAL A 68 32.84 5.33 -26.31
N VAL A 69 33.55 4.96 -25.24
CA VAL A 69 33.06 5.07 -23.86
C VAL A 69 34.02 5.93 -23.04
N ALA A 70 33.54 7.08 -22.58
CA ALA A 70 34.29 8.00 -21.73
C ALA A 70 34.03 7.73 -20.24
N ALA A 71 34.98 7.11 -19.56
CA ALA A 71 34.87 6.67 -18.16
C ALA A 71 36.09 7.08 -17.31
N THR A 72 36.62 8.28 -17.57
CA THR A 72 37.72 8.84 -16.76
C THR A 72 37.22 9.37 -15.41
N SER A 73 38.13 9.84 -14.56
CA SER A 73 37.79 10.47 -13.29
C SER A 73 37.37 11.94 -13.40
N ASP A 74 37.26 12.48 -14.61
CA ASP A 74 36.99 13.91 -14.83
C ASP A 74 35.87 14.08 -15.88
N ASP A 75 34.80 14.78 -15.49
CA ASP A 75 33.65 15.01 -16.37
C ASP A 75 33.97 15.96 -17.52
N ASP A 76 34.88 16.93 -17.34
CA ASP A 76 35.27 17.84 -18.42
C ASP A 76 36.08 17.09 -19.49
N VAL A 77 36.97 16.19 -19.06
CA VAL A 77 37.70 15.28 -19.96
C VAL A 77 36.73 14.37 -20.70
N ASN A 78 35.75 13.80 -20.00
CA ASN A 78 34.76 12.92 -20.61
C ASN A 78 33.88 13.64 -21.65
N LEU A 79 33.41 14.86 -21.34
CA LEU A 79 32.62 15.67 -22.27
C LEU A 79 33.41 16.05 -23.52
N GLU A 80 34.65 16.52 -23.35
CA GLU A 80 35.49 16.91 -24.49
C GLU A 80 35.85 15.71 -25.35
N ALA A 81 36.19 14.58 -24.74
CA ALA A 81 36.48 13.36 -25.49
C ALA A 81 35.27 12.85 -26.29
N CYS A 82 34.07 12.90 -25.69
CA CYS A 82 32.85 12.55 -26.40
C CYS A 82 32.53 13.55 -27.52
N ARG A 83 32.80 14.84 -27.34
CA ARG A 83 32.67 15.85 -28.39
C ARG A 83 33.60 15.53 -29.57
N ILE A 84 34.87 15.26 -29.29
CA ILE A 84 35.86 14.89 -30.32
C ILE A 84 35.40 13.63 -31.08
N ALA A 85 34.90 12.62 -30.37
CA ALA A 85 34.40 11.39 -30.97
C ALA A 85 33.18 11.61 -31.87
N ARG A 86 32.23 12.44 -31.43
CA ARG A 86 31.06 12.80 -32.24
C ARG A 86 31.48 13.56 -33.50
N ASP A 87 32.38 14.52 -33.36
CA ASP A 87 32.89 15.31 -34.48
C ASP A 87 33.70 14.43 -35.47
N ALA A 88 34.23 13.28 -35.01
CA ALA A 88 34.86 12.26 -35.86
C ALA A 88 33.86 11.27 -36.50
N GLY A 89 32.55 11.42 -36.25
CA GLY A 89 31.50 10.60 -36.88
C GLY A 89 31.15 9.31 -36.12
N VAL A 90 31.65 9.11 -34.89
CA VAL A 90 31.31 7.93 -34.09
C VAL A 90 29.83 7.97 -33.69
N VAL A 91 29.08 6.93 -34.02
CA VAL A 91 27.63 6.87 -33.77
C VAL A 91 27.29 6.41 -32.35
N ARG A 92 28.08 5.49 -31.77
CA ARG A 92 27.82 4.92 -30.43
C ARG A 92 28.74 5.53 -29.39
N ILE A 93 28.29 6.58 -28.72
CA ILE A 93 29.06 7.28 -27.68
C ILE A 93 28.37 7.12 -26.33
N GLY A 94 29.11 6.57 -25.36
CA GLY A 94 28.69 6.43 -23.96
C GLY A 94 29.61 7.21 -23.02
N ALA A 95 29.11 7.64 -21.87
CA ALA A 95 29.92 8.28 -20.84
C ALA A 95 29.52 7.90 -19.41
N VAL A 96 30.46 8.03 -18.48
CA VAL A 96 30.22 7.92 -17.05
C VAL A 96 30.24 9.34 -16.47
N ALA A 97 29.07 9.82 -16.06
CA ALA A 97 28.95 11.11 -15.37
C ALA A 97 29.29 10.93 -13.89
N ARG A 98 30.35 11.58 -13.40
CA ARG A 98 30.71 11.47 -11.99
C ARG A 98 29.75 12.24 -11.11
N SER A 99 29.41 13.44 -11.54
CA SER A 99 28.41 14.29 -10.89
C SER A 99 27.05 14.13 -11.59
N PRO A 100 25.98 13.70 -10.88
CA PRO A 100 24.64 13.56 -11.46
C PRO A 100 24.12 14.83 -12.14
N GLU A 101 24.52 16.00 -11.65
CA GLU A 101 24.15 17.32 -12.17
C GLU A 101 24.63 17.55 -13.61
N ARG A 102 25.67 16.82 -14.03
CA ARG A 102 26.26 16.93 -15.37
C ARG A 102 25.60 16.05 -16.42
N LEU A 103 24.64 15.20 -16.03
CA LEU A 103 23.93 14.34 -16.97
C LEU A 103 23.21 15.14 -18.07
N ASP A 104 22.78 16.38 -17.76
CA ASP A 104 22.13 17.27 -18.72
C ASP A 104 23.10 17.74 -19.82
N ASP A 105 24.38 17.96 -19.48
CA ASP A 105 25.43 18.36 -20.45
C ASP A 105 25.63 17.28 -21.52
N TYR A 106 25.71 16.01 -21.11
CA TYR A 106 25.85 14.89 -22.03
C TYR A 106 24.60 14.72 -22.91
N ARG A 107 23.40 14.89 -22.33
CA ARG A 107 22.13 14.82 -23.08
C ARG A 107 22.03 15.92 -24.14
N ALA A 108 22.49 17.14 -23.85
CA ALA A 108 22.53 18.24 -24.81
C ALA A 108 23.42 17.93 -26.03
N LEU A 109 24.43 17.08 -25.86
CA LEU A 109 25.32 16.62 -26.93
C LEU A 109 24.80 15.37 -27.66
N GLY A 110 23.64 14.82 -27.26
CA GLY A 110 23.07 13.58 -27.80
C GLY A 110 23.79 12.31 -27.32
N ILE A 111 24.53 12.38 -26.22
CA ILE A 111 25.34 11.27 -25.70
C ILE A 111 24.56 10.53 -24.59
N THR A 112 24.67 9.21 -24.57
CA THR A 112 24.13 8.40 -23.48
C THR A 112 25.12 8.40 -22.31
N ALA A 113 24.75 8.99 -21.17
CA ALA A 113 25.59 9.03 -19.99
C ALA A 113 24.87 8.49 -18.76
N GLU A 114 25.60 7.78 -17.91
CA GLU A 114 25.09 7.18 -16.68
C GLU A 114 25.92 7.63 -15.47
N SER A 115 25.27 7.86 -14.33
CA SER A 115 25.95 8.19 -13.07
C SER A 115 25.97 7.01 -12.11
N PRO A 116 27.15 6.46 -11.75
CA PRO A 116 27.25 5.35 -10.80
C PRO A 116 26.64 5.68 -9.43
N GLN A 117 26.75 6.94 -8.98
CA GLN A 117 26.18 7.38 -7.71
C GLN A 117 24.65 7.37 -7.75
N ALA A 118 24.05 7.91 -8.81
CA ALA A 118 22.60 7.89 -9.00
C ALA A 118 22.05 6.45 -9.09
N LEU A 119 22.74 5.58 -9.84
CA LEU A 119 22.37 4.17 -9.96
C LEU A 119 22.44 3.44 -8.60
N ALA A 120 23.50 3.68 -7.82
CA ALA A 120 23.67 3.08 -6.50
C ALA A 120 22.61 3.58 -5.49
N ALA A 121 22.37 4.90 -5.44
CA ALA A 121 21.37 5.49 -4.57
C ALA A 121 19.97 4.93 -4.87
N ARG A 122 19.59 4.84 -6.16
CA ARG A 122 18.33 4.24 -6.59
C ARG A 122 18.22 2.76 -6.19
N ARG A 123 19.30 1.99 -6.29
CA ARG A 123 19.31 0.58 -5.87
C ARG A 123 19.14 0.43 -4.35
N LEU A 124 19.76 1.31 -3.56
CA LEU A 124 19.61 1.33 -2.11
C LEU A 124 18.21 1.76 -1.69
N GLU A 125 17.65 2.80 -2.30
CA GLU A 125 16.25 3.23 -2.09
C GLU A 125 15.29 2.06 -2.30
N LEU A 126 15.45 1.31 -3.40
CA LEU A 126 14.63 0.12 -3.65
C LEU A 126 14.80 -0.96 -2.58
N SER A 127 16.03 -1.16 -2.06
CA SER A 127 16.27 -2.15 -1.01
C SER A 127 15.65 -1.81 0.34
N LEU A 128 15.37 -0.52 0.60
CA LEU A 128 14.69 -0.06 1.81
C LEU A 128 13.16 -0.26 1.75
N GLU A 129 12.58 -0.47 0.56
CA GLU A 129 11.18 -0.87 0.41
C GLU A 129 11.07 -2.39 0.24
N SER A 130 10.70 -3.11 1.30
CA SER A 130 10.69 -4.60 1.38
C SER A 130 9.91 -5.35 0.29
N ARG A 131 9.05 -4.65 -0.46
CA ARG A 131 8.22 -5.21 -1.54
C ARG A 131 8.73 -4.91 -2.95
N ARG A 132 9.71 -4.02 -3.12
CA ARG A 132 10.31 -3.66 -4.42
C ARG A 132 11.63 -4.40 -4.61
N LEU A 133 11.73 -5.25 -5.63
CA LEU A 133 12.92 -6.09 -5.83
C LEU A 133 13.86 -5.54 -6.92
N ALA A 134 13.30 -4.88 -7.92
CA ALA A 134 14.06 -4.15 -8.93
C ALA A 134 13.19 -3.07 -9.56
N SER A 135 13.72 -1.87 -9.78
CA SER A 135 13.10 -0.85 -10.64
C SER A 135 14.13 -0.35 -11.65
N MET A 136 13.70 -0.22 -12.91
CA MET A 136 14.50 0.28 -14.02
C MET A 136 13.73 1.39 -14.72
N ALA A 137 14.36 2.56 -14.89
CA ALA A 137 13.76 3.69 -15.60
C ALA A 137 14.26 3.66 -17.04
N PHE A 138 13.39 3.97 -17.98
CA PHE A 138 13.67 3.97 -19.40
C PHE A 138 13.07 5.20 -20.08
N ALA A 139 13.43 5.42 -21.35
CA ALA A 139 12.93 6.54 -22.14
C ALA A 139 13.15 7.93 -21.48
N GLY A 140 14.26 8.09 -20.76
CA GLY A 140 14.60 9.32 -20.02
C GLY A 140 13.71 9.56 -18.80
N GLY A 141 13.25 8.50 -18.13
CA GLY A 141 12.40 8.58 -16.92
C GLY A 141 10.89 8.66 -17.21
N ARG A 142 10.48 8.68 -18.48
CA ARG A 142 9.06 8.70 -18.86
C ARG A 142 8.36 7.36 -18.64
N ALA A 143 9.12 6.27 -18.63
CA ALA A 143 8.62 4.94 -18.34
C ALA A 143 9.49 4.27 -17.26
N GLU A 144 8.87 3.47 -16.43
CA GLU A 144 9.55 2.67 -15.41
C GLU A 144 9.03 1.24 -15.44
N ALA A 145 9.92 0.27 -15.25
CA ALA A 145 9.56 -1.11 -14.97
C ALA A 145 9.93 -1.47 -13.53
N ILE A 146 9.09 -2.25 -12.88
CA ILE A 146 9.32 -2.78 -11.54
C ILE A 146 9.00 -4.26 -11.48
N GLU A 147 9.79 -4.97 -10.69
CA GLU A 147 9.50 -6.35 -10.30
C GLU A 147 9.06 -6.38 -8.83
N LEU A 148 7.87 -6.94 -8.61
CA LEU A 148 7.17 -6.96 -7.32
C LEU A 148 6.74 -8.37 -7.00
N ARG A 149 6.91 -8.77 -5.74
CA ARG A 149 6.33 -10.01 -5.23
C ARG A 149 4.93 -9.77 -4.67
N ILE A 150 3.96 -10.54 -5.14
CA ILE A 150 2.58 -10.46 -4.68
C ILE A 150 2.45 -11.13 -3.32
N ALA A 151 2.16 -10.32 -2.31
CA ALA A 151 1.90 -10.80 -0.96
C ALA A 151 0.44 -11.24 -0.79
N ALA A 152 0.16 -11.98 0.28
CA ALA A 152 -1.18 -12.44 0.65
C ALA A 152 -2.20 -11.29 0.78
N ASP A 153 -1.76 -10.09 1.12
CA ASP A 153 -2.58 -8.91 1.31
C ASP A 153 -2.70 -8.02 0.08
N SER A 154 -2.16 -8.46 -1.05
CA SER A 154 -2.22 -7.70 -2.29
C SER A 154 -3.67 -7.57 -2.80
N PRO A 155 -4.15 -6.36 -3.12
CA PRO A 155 -5.51 -6.16 -3.60
C PRO A 155 -5.70 -6.63 -5.05
N VAL A 156 -4.64 -7.05 -5.75
CA VAL A 156 -4.71 -7.69 -7.07
C VAL A 156 -4.76 -9.22 -6.99
N ARG A 157 -4.53 -9.82 -5.81
CA ARG A 157 -4.59 -11.27 -5.63
C ARG A 157 -5.97 -11.81 -6.02
N GLY A 158 -5.98 -12.87 -6.82
CA GLY A 158 -7.19 -13.54 -7.30
C GLY A 158 -7.95 -12.79 -8.41
N LYS A 159 -7.46 -11.63 -8.86
CA LYS A 159 -8.07 -10.88 -9.98
C LYS A 159 -7.43 -11.30 -11.30
N ARG A 160 -8.22 -11.26 -12.38
CA ARG A 160 -7.69 -11.37 -13.75
C ARG A 160 -7.08 -10.05 -14.16
N LEU A 161 -6.06 -10.08 -15.00
CA LEU A 161 -5.41 -8.87 -15.49
C LEU A 161 -6.37 -7.93 -16.22
N ARG A 162 -7.35 -8.45 -16.98
CA ARG A 162 -8.38 -7.65 -17.64
C ARG A 162 -9.28 -6.86 -16.68
N ASP A 163 -9.40 -7.31 -15.43
CA ASP A 163 -10.24 -6.69 -14.41
C ASP A 163 -9.50 -5.58 -13.65
N LEU A 164 -8.19 -5.47 -13.84
CA LEU A 164 -7.36 -4.40 -13.33
C LEU A 164 -7.39 -3.27 -14.36
N ALA A 165 -8.02 -2.13 -14.03
CA ALA A 165 -8.13 -0.98 -14.92
C ALA A 165 -6.73 -0.43 -15.26
N ALA A 166 -6.14 -0.91 -16.35
CA ALA A 166 -4.74 -0.71 -16.71
C ALA A 166 -4.63 0.19 -17.95
N GLU A 167 -4.79 1.50 -17.76
CA GLU A 167 -4.49 2.50 -18.81
C GLU A 167 -3.07 3.08 -18.68
N SER A 168 -2.46 2.93 -17.51
CA SER A 168 -1.19 3.55 -17.15
C SER A 168 -0.01 2.59 -17.05
N TYR A 169 -0.28 1.29 -17.11
CA TYR A 169 0.72 0.24 -17.01
C TYR A 169 0.34 -1.02 -17.79
N ILE A 170 1.32 -1.87 -18.02
CA ILE A 170 1.18 -3.23 -18.53
C ILE A 170 1.88 -4.19 -17.57
N VAL A 171 1.33 -5.39 -17.41
CA VAL A 171 2.04 -6.49 -16.77
C VAL A 171 2.80 -7.21 -17.88
N GLY A 172 4.13 -7.21 -17.80
CA GLY A 172 5.01 -7.74 -18.85
C GLY A 172 5.34 -9.22 -18.68
N ALA A 173 5.46 -9.68 -17.43
CA ALA A 173 5.77 -11.06 -17.10
C ALA A 173 5.27 -11.41 -15.70
N ILE A 174 4.93 -12.68 -15.48
CA ILE A 174 4.71 -13.24 -14.15
C ILE A 174 5.64 -14.45 -14.00
N LEU A 175 6.50 -14.46 -13.00
CA LEU A 175 7.29 -15.64 -12.62
C LEU A 175 6.62 -16.27 -11.39
N ARG A 176 6.10 -17.49 -11.55
CA ARG A 176 5.40 -18.24 -10.51
C ARG A 176 6.25 -19.45 -10.12
N GLY A 177 6.87 -19.38 -8.93
CA GLY A 177 7.94 -20.31 -8.60
C GLY A 177 9.09 -20.15 -9.59
N ASP A 178 9.34 -21.21 -10.39
CA ASP A 178 10.38 -21.22 -11.42
C ASP A 178 9.81 -21.10 -12.85
N GLU A 179 8.49 -20.96 -13.01
CA GLU A 179 7.82 -20.89 -14.31
C GLU A 179 7.58 -19.45 -14.75
N LEU A 180 8.09 -19.09 -15.94
CA LEU A 180 7.81 -17.81 -16.58
C LEU A 180 6.49 -17.89 -17.37
N ILE A 181 5.51 -17.11 -16.92
CA ILE A 181 4.18 -16.99 -17.53
C ILE A 181 4.12 -15.68 -18.31
N VAL A 182 3.75 -15.76 -19.60
CA VAL A 182 3.45 -14.58 -20.42
C VAL A 182 2.00 -14.14 -20.13
N PRO A 183 1.80 -12.95 -19.53
CA PRO A 183 0.49 -12.52 -19.06
C PRO A 183 -0.47 -12.16 -20.20
N HIS A 184 -1.73 -12.57 -20.07
CA HIS A 184 -2.84 -12.25 -20.95
C HIS A 184 -4.03 -11.75 -20.11
N GLY A 185 -5.08 -11.22 -20.74
CA GLY A 185 -6.23 -10.66 -20.02
C GLY A 185 -6.89 -11.62 -19.03
N ASP A 186 -6.85 -12.94 -19.28
CA ASP A 186 -7.39 -13.97 -18.37
C ASP A 186 -6.44 -14.46 -17.28
N THR A 187 -5.17 -14.06 -17.32
CA THR A 187 -4.19 -14.51 -16.34
C THR A 187 -4.61 -14.00 -14.96
N VAL A 188 -4.74 -14.93 -14.02
CA VAL A 188 -5.09 -14.64 -12.62
C VAL A 188 -3.80 -14.46 -11.84
N ILE A 189 -3.71 -13.36 -11.10
CA ILE A 189 -2.58 -13.10 -10.20
C ILE A 189 -2.76 -13.91 -8.91
N GLU A 190 -1.71 -14.60 -8.49
CA GLU A 190 -1.68 -15.43 -7.29
C GLU A 190 -0.68 -14.90 -6.25
N GLU A 191 -0.84 -15.35 -5.01
CA GLU A 191 0.14 -15.07 -3.95
C GLU A 191 1.47 -15.74 -4.27
N GLY A 192 2.57 -15.02 -4.01
CA GLY A 192 3.92 -15.49 -4.30
C GLY A 192 4.39 -15.20 -5.73
N ASP A 193 3.48 -14.82 -6.64
CA ASP A 193 3.84 -14.40 -8.00
C ASP A 193 4.84 -13.26 -7.98
N MET A 194 5.85 -13.34 -8.84
CA MET A 194 6.76 -12.25 -9.14
C MET A 194 6.28 -11.56 -10.41
N VAL A 195 5.71 -10.36 -10.25
CA VAL A 195 5.07 -9.63 -11.33
C VAL A 195 5.98 -8.52 -11.81
N THR A 196 6.33 -8.56 -13.09
CA THR A 196 7.02 -7.45 -13.78
C THR A 196 5.98 -6.51 -14.37
N ILE A 197 6.02 -5.25 -13.98
CA ILE A 197 5.09 -4.21 -14.40
C ILE A 197 5.87 -3.11 -15.10
N VAL A 198 5.36 -2.61 -16.22
CA VAL A 198 5.93 -1.47 -16.94
C VAL A 198 4.85 -0.39 -17.04
N GLY A 199 5.16 0.84 -16.66
CA GLY A 199 4.19 1.93 -16.70
C GLY A 199 4.81 3.31 -16.84
N LYS A 200 3.96 4.33 -16.89
CA LYS A 200 4.38 5.73 -16.98
C LYS A 200 5.04 6.18 -15.67
N GLY A 201 6.20 6.83 -15.75
CA GLY A 201 6.96 7.26 -14.56
C GLY A 201 6.15 8.16 -13.61
N ALA A 202 5.36 9.09 -14.14
CA ALA A 202 4.54 10.00 -13.35
C ALA A 202 3.47 9.30 -12.49
N GLU A 203 3.00 8.13 -12.90
CA GLU A 203 1.93 7.37 -12.24
C GLU A 203 2.47 6.14 -11.49
N PHE A 204 3.78 5.95 -11.52
CA PHE A 204 4.45 4.73 -11.05
C PHE A 204 4.20 4.43 -9.57
N ALA A 205 4.17 5.45 -8.72
CA ALA A 205 3.86 5.28 -7.31
C ALA A 205 2.44 4.74 -7.06
N GLU A 206 1.46 5.14 -7.88
CA GLU A 206 0.08 4.63 -7.80
C GLU A 206 -0.03 3.21 -8.34
N ILE A 207 0.70 2.92 -9.42
CA ILE A 207 0.82 1.57 -10.00
C ILE A 207 1.36 0.62 -8.93
N VAL A 208 2.51 0.93 -8.30
CA VAL A 208 3.08 0.08 -7.25
C VAL A 208 2.10 -0.12 -6.10
N ARG A 209 1.42 0.93 -5.64
CA ARG A 209 0.40 0.84 -4.57
C ARG A 209 -0.76 -0.10 -4.90
N THR A 210 -1.10 -0.24 -6.18
CA THR A 210 -2.13 -1.19 -6.63
C THR A 210 -1.67 -2.63 -6.42
N PHE A 211 -0.38 -2.93 -6.52
CA PHE A 211 0.14 -4.31 -6.44
C PHE A 211 0.70 -4.68 -5.06
N THR A 212 1.32 -3.74 -4.35
CA THR A 212 2.06 -4.02 -3.11
C THR A 212 1.22 -3.81 -1.86
N GLY A 213 -0.09 -4.12 -1.89
CA GLY A 213 -1.04 -4.01 -0.76
C GLY A 213 -0.32 -3.91 0.58
N GLY A 214 -0.34 -2.72 1.17
CA GLY A 214 0.73 -2.40 2.12
C GLY A 214 0.58 -1.13 2.91
N THR A 215 -0.50 -0.41 2.67
CA THR A 215 -1.13 0.38 3.71
C THR A 215 -2.53 -0.18 3.74
N SER A 216 -2.96 -0.75 4.85
CA SER A 216 -4.39 -0.90 5.06
C SER A 216 -5.03 0.51 4.82
N ARG A 217 -6.19 0.56 4.17
CA ARG A 217 -6.76 1.83 3.66
C ARG A 217 -8.11 2.14 4.26
N PHE A 218 -8.45 1.57 5.41
CA PHE A 218 -9.78 1.71 6.01
C PHE A 218 -10.30 3.16 5.93
N PRO A 219 -11.53 3.41 5.44
CA PRO A 219 -12.52 2.43 4.98
C PRO A 219 -12.45 2.06 3.48
N MET A 220 -11.44 2.55 2.75
CA MET A 220 -11.37 2.51 1.28
C MET A 220 -11.31 1.10 0.68
N ASP A 221 -10.87 0.11 1.45
CA ASP A 221 -10.88 -1.29 1.02
C ASP A 221 -12.31 -1.85 0.90
N TYR A 222 -13.27 -1.20 1.55
CA TYR A 222 -14.69 -1.56 1.53
C TYR A 222 -15.51 -0.58 0.68
N GLY A 223 -15.13 0.68 0.63
CA GLY A 223 -15.79 1.70 -0.17
C GLY A 223 -15.36 3.12 0.17
N LYS A 224 -15.76 4.08 -0.68
CA LYS A 224 -15.25 5.46 -0.62
C LYS A 224 -15.95 6.34 0.43
N ARG A 225 -17.15 5.96 0.88
CA ARG A 225 -18.02 6.84 1.69
C ARG A 225 -18.40 6.21 3.03
N ILE A 226 -18.70 7.04 4.01
CA ILE A 226 -19.32 6.61 5.27
C ILE A 226 -20.80 6.95 5.19
N ALA A 227 -21.67 6.06 5.67
CA ALA A 227 -23.12 6.32 5.67
C ALA A 227 -23.70 6.18 7.07
N VAL A 228 -24.59 7.11 7.43
CA VAL A 228 -25.27 7.15 8.73
C VAL A 228 -26.74 7.50 8.54
N ALA A 229 -27.59 7.01 9.43
CA ALA A 229 -28.99 7.37 9.48
C ALA A 229 -29.20 8.52 10.46
N LEU A 230 -29.96 9.53 10.06
CA LEU A 230 -30.47 10.56 10.95
C LEU A 230 -31.88 10.15 11.40
N THR A 231 -31.99 9.66 12.63
CA THR A 231 -33.26 9.19 13.20
C THR A 231 -33.70 9.94 14.45
N ALA A 232 -32.80 10.71 15.05
CA ALA A 232 -33.01 11.52 16.23
C ALA A 232 -32.27 12.88 16.08
N PRO A 233 -32.47 13.84 16.99
CA PRO A 233 -31.72 15.09 17.00
C PRO A 233 -30.20 14.84 17.02
N PRO A 234 -29.37 15.54 16.19
CA PRO A 234 -27.93 15.34 16.13
C PRO A 234 -27.16 15.55 17.44
N ASP A 235 -27.71 16.35 18.36
CA ASP A 235 -27.18 16.58 19.70
C ASP A 235 -27.42 15.40 20.66
N GLU A 236 -28.41 14.55 20.36
CA GLU A 236 -28.70 13.32 21.08
C GLU A 236 -28.20 12.07 20.34
N ASP A 237 -28.06 12.13 19.02
CA ASP A 237 -27.67 11.03 18.15
C ASP A 237 -26.14 10.93 18.02
N VAL A 238 -25.54 10.13 18.90
CA VAL A 238 -24.09 9.86 18.90
C VAL A 238 -23.58 9.23 17.60
N ALA A 239 -24.46 8.63 16.79
CA ALA A 239 -24.06 8.00 15.53
C ALA A 239 -23.65 9.03 14.48
N VAL A 240 -24.35 10.16 14.39
CA VAL A 240 -24.01 11.21 13.43
C VAL A 240 -22.66 11.84 13.78
N ALA A 241 -22.44 12.16 15.05
CA ALA A 241 -21.18 12.73 15.52
C ALA A 241 -19.99 11.81 15.22
N GLU A 242 -20.10 10.51 15.52
CA GLU A 242 -19.02 9.55 15.20
C GLU A 242 -18.83 9.33 13.69
N ALA A 243 -19.91 9.38 12.89
CA ALA A 243 -19.80 9.28 11.45
C ALA A 243 -19.06 10.48 10.84
N VAL A 244 -19.33 11.69 11.34
CA VAL A 244 -18.58 12.90 10.97
C VAL A 244 -17.12 12.76 11.35
N GLU A 245 -16.84 12.34 12.59
CA GLU A 245 -15.47 12.19 13.08
C GLU A 245 -14.66 11.16 12.27
N LEU A 246 -15.26 10.00 11.97
CA LEU A 246 -14.64 9.01 11.08
C LEU A 246 -14.42 9.56 9.68
N THR A 247 -15.38 10.31 9.13
CA THR A 247 -15.23 10.86 7.76
C THR A 247 -14.09 11.88 7.70
N ARG A 248 -13.98 12.72 8.74
CA ARG A 248 -12.96 13.77 8.86
C ARG A 248 -11.55 13.20 9.06
N ASN A 249 -11.41 12.15 9.86
CA ASN A 249 -10.11 11.63 10.24
C ASN A 249 -9.66 10.41 9.44
N THR A 250 -10.49 9.89 8.54
CA THR A 250 -10.08 8.82 7.60
C THR A 250 -9.96 9.36 6.17
N ARG A 251 -9.72 8.46 5.21
CA ARG A 251 -9.67 8.82 3.78
C ARG A 251 -11.02 8.76 3.06
N ALA A 252 -12.12 8.70 3.80
CA ALA A 252 -13.45 8.71 3.20
C ALA A 252 -13.70 10.00 2.41
N SER A 253 -14.29 9.90 1.22
CA SER A 253 -14.51 11.04 0.34
C SER A 253 -15.71 11.89 0.75
N ALA A 254 -16.71 11.29 1.40
CA ALA A 254 -17.96 11.95 1.76
C ALA A 254 -18.72 11.17 2.85
N LEU A 255 -19.60 11.90 3.56
CA LEU A 255 -20.59 11.36 4.49
C LEU A 255 -21.98 11.35 3.80
N VAL A 256 -22.56 10.16 3.68
CA VAL A 256 -23.91 9.95 3.17
C VAL A 256 -24.89 9.95 4.33
N LEU A 257 -25.77 10.94 4.35
CA LEU A 257 -26.78 11.11 5.38
C LEU A 257 -28.13 10.60 4.89
N VAL A 258 -28.63 9.50 5.47
CA VAL A 258 -29.95 8.96 5.16
C VAL A 258 -30.97 9.49 6.17
N PHE A 259 -32.02 10.14 5.69
CA PHE A 259 -33.04 10.74 6.55
C PHE A 259 -34.42 10.65 5.92
N ARG A 260 -35.46 10.88 6.72
CA ARG A 260 -36.84 10.88 6.20
C ARG A 260 -37.10 12.14 5.40
N ASP A 261 -37.58 11.99 4.18
CA ASP A 261 -37.82 13.12 3.27
C ASP A 261 -38.85 14.12 3.86
N PRO A 262 -38.44 15.36 4.21
CA PRO A 262 -39.33 16.34 4.82
C PRO A 262 -40.43 16.81 3.88
N GLU A 263 -40.19 16.84 2.55
CA GLU A 263 -41.18 17.27 1.56
C GLU A 263 -42.32 16.25 1.39
N ARG A 264 -42.07 14.99 1.78
CA ARG A 264 -43.03 13.88 1.69
C ARG A 264 -43.73 13.58 3.01
N LEU A 265 -43.38 14.28 4.09
CA LEU A 265 -44.03 14.14 5.38
C LEU A 265 -45.38 14.88 5.40
N ARG A 266 -46.43 14.20 5.88
CA ARG A 266 -47.77 14.81 6.05
C ARG A 266 -47.85 15.74 7.26
N ASP A 267 -46.97 15.54 8.25
CA ASP A 267 -46.94 16.29 9.51
C ASP A 267 -45.93 17.46 9.38
N PRO A 268 -46.40 18.72 9.33
CA PRO A 268 -45.53 19.88 9.18
C PRO A 268 -44.55 20.09 10.33
N THR A 269 -44.92 19.69 11.55
CA THR A 269 -44.05 19.83 12.73
C THR A 269 -42.87 18.86 12.62
N ARG A 270 -43.13 17.61 12.21
CA ARG A 270 -42.06 16.63 11.96
C ARG A 270 -41.20 17.01 10.76
N ALA A 271 -41.78 17.56 9.70
CA ALA A 271 -41.01 18.07 8.56
C ALA A 271 -40.05 19.18 9.01
N GLY A 272 -40.54 20.16 9.78
CA GLY A 272 -39.71 21.24 10.33
C GLY A 272 -38.64 20.74 11.33
N GLN A 273 -38.90 19.67 12.08
CA GLN A 273 -37.89 19.03 12.93
C GLN A 273 -36.74 18.44 12.10
N VAL A 274 -37.05 17.68 11.04
CA VAL A 274 -36.02 17.09 10.18
C VAL A 274 -35.17 18.18 9.52
N VAL A 275 -35.79 19.27 9.03
CA VAL A 275 -35.04 20.40 8.45
C VAL A 275 -34.06 21.00 9.45
N ARG A 276 -34.50 21.28 10.70
CA ARG A 276 -33.61 21.78 11.76
C ARG A 276 -32.47 20.81 12.07
N TRP A 277 -32.74 19.51 12.08
CA TRP A 277 -31.70 18.51 12.28
C TRP A 277 -30.67 18.53 11.15
N LEU A 278 -31.11 18.67 9.88
CA LEU A 278 -30.19 18.77 8.74
C LEU A 278 -29.27 19.99 8.86
N GLU A 279 -29.80 21.15 9.24
CA GLU A 279 -29.02 22.36 9.48
C GLU A 279 -27.96 22.15 10.59
N GLN A 280 -28.32 21.45 11.66
CA GLN A 280 -27.38 21.09 12.74
C GLN A 280 -26.28 20.12 12.26
N VAL A 281 -26.63 19.14 11.41
CA VAL A 281 -25.63 18.24 10.82
C VAL A 281 -24.69 18.98 9.87
N GLU A 282 -25.18 19.91 9.05
CA GLU A 282 -24.34 20.74 8.18
C GLU A 282 -23.32 21.55 8.99
N GLN A 283 -23.74 22.11 10.12
CA GLN A 283 -22.82 22.81 11.03
C GLN A 283 -21.78 21.87 11.64
N LEU A 284 -22.21 20.72 12.16
CA LEU A 284 -21.33 19.71 12.79
C LEU A 284 -20.30 19.13 11.80
N ALA A 285 -20.75 18.88 10.57
CA ALA A 285 -19.98 18.30 9.47
C ALA A 285 -19.25 19.35 8.63
N SER A 286 -19.04 20.57 9.15
CA SER A 286 -18.23 21.57 8.48
C SER A 286 -16.87 21.00 8.07
N GLY A 287 -16.50 21.22 6.80
CA GLY A 287 -15.30 20.67 6.17
C GLY A 287 -15.42 19.23 5.65
N VAL A 288 -16.59 18.59 5.75
CA VAL A 288 -16.87 17.25 5.22
C VAL A 288 -17.84 17.35 4.04
N GLU A 289 -17.57 16.65 2.92
CA GLU A 289 -18.53 16.54 1.81
C GLU A 289 -19.77 15.76 2.27
N LEU A 290 -20.91 16.45 2.40
CA LEU A 290 -22.20 15.83 2.74
C LEU A 290 -22.96 15.41 1.48
N ARG A 291 -23.55 14.22 1.53
CA ARG A 291 -24.47 13.71 0.50
C ARG A 291 -25.81 13.35 1.11
N HIS A 292 -26.83 14.13 0.77
CA HIS A 292 -28.17 13.96 1.30
C HIS A 292 -28.92 12.84 0.60
N ARG A 293 -29.50 11.92 1.38
CA ARG A 293 -30.31 10.83 0.87
C ARG A 293 -31.68 10.76 1.55
N PRO A 294 -32.64 11.59 1.09
CA PRO A 294 -34.00 11.56 1.58
C PRO A 294 -34.68 10.24 1.19
N VAL A 295 -35.43 9.65 2.11
CA VAL A 295 -36.20 8.42 1.90
C VAL A 295 -37.62 8.53 2.44
N THR A 296 -38.57 7.86 1.77
CA THR A 296 -39.98 7.81 2.20
C THR A 296 -40.26 6.64 3.15
N GLY A 297 -39.45 5.58 3.10
CA GLY A 297 -39.64 4.36 3.87
C GLY A 297 -38.92 4.33 5.23
N SER A 298 -38.43 3.14 5.60
CA SER A 298 -37.58 2.95 6.77
C SER A 298 -36.19 3.50 6.50
N VAL A 299 -35.76 4.47 7.32
CA VAL A 299 -34.42 5.09 7.23
C VAL A 299 -33.33 4.05 7.43
N ILE A 300 -33.45 3.23 8.49
CA ILE A 300 -32.49 2.17 8.80
C ILE A 300 -32.44 1.10 7.70
N ALA A 301 -33.59 0.67 7.17
CA ALA A 301 -33.58 -0.32 6.08
C ALA A 301 -32.90 0.23 4.83
N SER A 302 -33.16 1.50 4.50
CA SER A 302 -32.55 2.18 3.35
C SER A 302 -31.04 2.34 3.53
N LEU A 303 -30.59 2.72 4.73
CA LEU A 303 -29.16 2.78 5.09
C LEU A 303 -28.49 1.43 4.88
N LEU A 304 -29.10 0.34 5.38
CA LEU A 304 -28.52 -1.00 5.28
C LEU A 304 -28.48 -1.53 3.84
N ASP A 305 -29.32 -1.02 2.93
CA ASP A 305 -29.35 -1.39 1.51
C ASP A 305 -28.42 -0.53 0.64
N LEU A 306 -27.88 0.59 1.17
CA LEU A 306 -27.00 1.49 0.43
C LEU A 306 -25.74 0.84 -0.17
N PRO A 307 -25.03 -0.10 0.50
CA PRO A 307 -23.83 -0.70 -0.08
C PRO A 307 -24.06 -1.44 -1.40
N GLY A 308 -25.29 -1.86 -1.70
CA GLY A 308 -25.62 -2.46 -3.00
C GLY A 308 -25.83 -1.44 -4.13
N ARG A 309 -25.79 -0.14 -3.84
CA ARG A 309 -26.09 0.96 -4.78
C ARG A 309 -24.99 2.00 -4.87
N GLU A 310 -24.25 2.19 -3.79
CA GLU A 310 -23.20 3.20 -3.67
C GLU A 310 -21.96 2.59 -3.02
N SER A 311 -20.79 3.18 -3.28
CA SER A 311 -19.52 2.74 -2.67
C SER A 311 -19.45 3.18 -1.20
N ILE A 312 -20.03 2.37 -0.32
CA ILE A 312 -20.03 2.59 1.13
C ILE A 312 -18.95 1.74 1.78
N GLY A 313 -17.98 2.39 2.41
CA GLY A 313 -16.90 1.74 3.15
C GLY A 313 -17.23 1.47 4.62
N THR A 314 -18.08 2.29 5.24
CA THR A 314 -18.54 2.06 6.62
C THR A 314 -19.99 2.48 6.78
N LEU A 315 -20.80 1.62 7.40
CA LEU A 315 -22.12 1.97 7.90
C LEU A 315 -22.01 2.35 9.38
N VAL A 316 -22.68 3.42 9.80
CA VAL A 316 -22.74 3.82 11.21
C VAL A 316 -24.16 3.66 11.71
N LEU A 317 -24.32 2.92 12.79
CA LEU A 317 -25.58 2.66 13.46
C LEU A 317 -25.50 3.10 14.92
N ASP A 318 -26.61 3.58 15.48
CA ASP A 318 -26.74 3.75 16.92
C ASP A 318 -26.54 2.40 17.63
N GLY A 319 -25.61 2.40 18.58
CA GLY A 319 -25.26 1.28 19.44
C GLY A 319 -26.29 0.98 20.53
N GLY A 320 -27.31 1.82 20.71
CA GLY A 320 -28.47 1.65 21.57
C GLY A 320 -28.22 1.94 23.05
N ALA A 321 -29.11 2.73 23.66
CA ALA A 321 -29.04 3.05 25.09
C ALA A 321 -29.43 1.82 25.96
N GLY A 322 -28.47 1.33 26.74
CA GLY A 322 -28.66 0.24 27.70
C GLY A 322 -28.50 -1.18 27.14
N ARG A 323 -28.40 -2.18 28.03
CA ARG A 323 -27.98 -3.55 27.68
C ARG A 323 -28.89 -4.27 26.68
N ALA A 324 -30.21 -4.06 26.74
CA ALA A 324 -31.16 -4.74 25.86
C ALA A 324 -31.08 -4.18 24.43
N ALA A 325 -31.12 -2.85 24.29
CA ALA A 325 -30.98 -2.17 23.01
C ALA A 325 -29.61 -2.46 22.36
N ALA A 326 -28.53 -2.44 23.14
CA ALA A 326 -27.18 -2.73 22.66
C ALA A 326 -27.04 -4.14 22.07
N ARG A 327 -27.70 -5.14 22.66
CA ARG A 327 -27.74 -6.51 22.12
C ARG A 327 -28.47 -6.58 20.78
N VAL A 328 -29.60 -5.88 20.65
CA VAL A 328 -30.37 -5.83 19.40
C VAL A 328 -29.59 -5.11 18.31
N ALA A 329 -28.95 -3.99 18.63
CA ALA A 329 -28.10 -3.23 17.72
C ALA A 329 -26.91 -4.08 17.23
N ALA A 330 -26.20 -4.76 18.15
CA ALA A 330 -25.10 -5.64 17.81
C ALA A 330 -25.51 -6.81 16.90
N ALA A 331 -26.65 -7.46 17.19
CA ALA A 331 -27.17 -8.52 16.34
C ALA A 331 -27.54 -8.02 14.93
N ARG A 332 -28.12 -6.82 14.83
CA ARG A 332 -28.42 -6.16 13.55
C ARG A 332 -27.15 -5.84 12.78
N ALA A 333 -26.13 -5.28 13.43
CA ALA A 333 -24.86 -4.93 12.81
C ALA A 333 -24.11 -6.17 12.29
N VAL A 334 -24.03 -7.25 13.07
CA VAL A 334 -23.44 -8.53 12.59
C VAL A 334 -24.17 -9.06 11.36
N ARG A 335 -25.50 -8.97 11.33
CA ARG A 335 -26.30 -9.39 10.16
C ARG A 335 -26.02 -8.49 8.95
N ALA A 336 -25.90 -7.18 9.17
CA ALA A 336 -25.55 -6.22 8.12
C ALA A 336 -24.17 -6.51 7.53
N VAL A 337 -23.12 -6.61 8.37
CA VAL A 337 -21.75 -6.95 7.93
C VAL A 337 -21.74 -8.23 7.10
N ARG A 338 -22.45 -9.27 7.53
CA ARG A 338 -22.52 -10.54 6.78
C ARG A 338 -23.23 -10.43 5.44
N ARG A 339 -24.28 -9.60 5.38
CA ARG A 339 -25.10 -9.43 4.18
C ARG A 339 -24.42 -8.55 3.16
N THR A 340 -23.86 -7.43 3.59
CA THR A 340 -23.35 -6.38 2.70
C THR A 340 -21.84 -6.43 2.53
N ARG A 341 -21.13 -7.16 3.40
CA ARG A 341 -19.66 -7.16 3.49
C ARG A 341 -19.08 -5.76 3.68
N THR A 342 -19.84 -4.91 4.36
CA THR A 342 -19.44 -3.55 4.73
C THR A 342 -19.20 -3.51 6.23
N PRO A 343 -18.09 -2.93 6.70
CA PRO A 343 -17.89 -2.61 8.10
C PRO A 343 -19.08 -1.83 8.68
N VAL A 344 -19.43 -2.15 9.92
CA VAL A 344 -20.48 -1.46 10.67
C VAL A 344 -19.92 -0.95 11.98
N LEU A 345 -19.93 0.36 12.17
CA LEU A 345 -19.68 1.00 13.46
C LEU A 345 -20.99 1.04 14.26
N LEU A 346 -20.94 0.52 15.49
CA LEU A 346 -21.95 0.74 16.52
C LEU A 346 -21.49 1.92 17.37
N ALA A 347 -22.08 3.08 17.16
CA ALA A 347 -21.73 4.31 17.84
C ALA A 347 -22.33 4.36 19.24
N ARG A 348 -21.53 4.75 20.24
CA ARG A 348 -21.94 4.90 21.65
C ARG A 348 -21.40 6.18 22.29
N GLY A 349 -20.89 7.11 21.49
CA GLY A 349 -20.38 8.40 21.94
C GLY A 349 -18.98 8.34 22.53
N SER A 350 -18.14 7.38 22.15
CA SER A 350 -16.76 7.24 22.67
C SER A 350 -15.68 7.82 21.77
N HIS A 351 -16.04 8.73 20.85
CA HIS A 351 -15.06 9.51 20.11
C HIS A 351 -14.56 10.72 20.93
N PRO A 352 -13.36 11.26 20.67
CA PRO A 352 -12.33 10.74 19.76
C PRO A 352 -11.69 9.46 20.31
N TYR A 353 -11.36 8.52 19.41
CA TYR A 353 -10.78 7.23 19.80
C TYR A 353 -9.31 7.39 20.17
N ARG A 354 -8.97 7.44 21.46
CA ARG A 354 -7.59 7.59 21.94
C ARG A 354 -6.91 6.27 22.19
N ARG A 355 -7.67 5.18 22.31
CA ARG A 355 -7.14 3.83 22.48
C ARG A 355 -8.08 2.81 21.84
N LEU A 356 -7.52 1.97 20.99
CA LEU A 356 -8.27 0.93 20.27
C LEU A 356 -8.03 -0.42 20.93
N VAL A 357 -9.06 -1.25 21.02
CA VAL A 357 -8.96 -2.60 21.56
C VAL A 357 -9.22 -3.60 20.44
N VAL A 358 -8.33 -4.59 20.30
CA VAL A 358 -8.43 -5.63 19.28
C VAL A 358 -8.22 -6.99 19.94
N PRO A 359 -9.16 -7.94 19.80
CA PRO A 359 -8.89 -9.32 20.19
C PRO A 359 -7.87 -9.95 19.22
N ALA A 360 -6.66 -10.19 19.70
CA ALA A 360 -5.59 -10.77 18.89
C ALA A 360 -5.92 -12.21 18.52
N ARG A 361 -6.09 -12.49 17.22
CA ARG A 361 -6.45 -13.80 16.68
C ARG A 361 -5.86 -14.01 15.29
N LEU A 362 -5.28 -15.19 15.06
CA LEU A 362 -4.73 -15.59 13.76
C LEU A 362 -5.78 -15.92 12.69
N SER A 363 -7.06 -16.03 13.06
CA SER A 363 -8.15 -16.26 12.10
C SER A 363 -8.28 -15.13 11.08
N GLY A 364 -8.78 -15.40 9.86
CA GLY A 364 -9.02 -14.37 8.83
C GLY A 364 -9.87 -13.19 9.32
N ALA A 365 -10.90 -13.45 10.14
CA ALA A 365 -11.68 -12.40 10.78
C ALA A 365 -10.84 -11.54 11.76
N GLY A 366 -9.98 -12.18 12.55
CA GLY A 366 -9.07 -11.51 13.48
C GLY A 366 -8.05 -10.62 12.75
N ARG A 367 -7.46 -11.12 11.66
CA ARG A 367 -6.54 -10.34 10.81
C ARG A 367 -7.22 -9.13 10.15
N ALA A 368 -8.46 -9.29 9.66
CA ALA A 368 -9.22 -8.17 9.12
C ALA A 368 -9.48 -7.07 10.18
N ALA A 369 -9.77 -7.47 11.42
CA ALA A 369 -9.95 -6.54 12.54
C ALA A 369 -8.65 -5.83 12.92
N ALA A 370 -7.54 -6.58 13.02
CA ALA A 370 -6.20 -6.06 13.27
C ALA A 370 -5.81 -4.97 12.26
N ARG A 371 -5.97 -5.24 10.96
CA ARG A 371 -5.65 -4.29 9.89
C ARG A 371 -6.48 -3.00 9.97
N ALA A 372 -7.79 -3.14 10.11
CA ALA A 372 -8.68 -1.98 10.28
C ALA A 372 -8.33 -1.16 11.53
N ALA A 373 -7.95 -1.83 12.62
CA ALA A 373 -7.52 -1.16 13.84
C ALA A 373 -6.19 -0.45 13.69
N ILE A 374 -5.21 -1.04 12.99
CA ILE A 374 -3.93 -0.38 12.68
C ILE A 374 -4.19 0.92 11.90
N ASP A 375 -5.06 0.91 10.90
CA ASP A 375 -5.38 2.14 10.17
C ASP A 375 -6.03 3.21 11.03
N LEU A 376 -7.06 2.84 11.78
CA LEU A 376 -7.76 3.77 12.65
C LEU A 376 -6.83 4.31 13.73
N ALA A 377 -5.96 3.47 14.30
CA ALA A 377 -4.93 3.87 15.24
C ALA A 377 -3.98 4.92 14.62
N ARG A 378 -3.58 4.78 13.35
CA ARG A 378 -2.76 5.79 12.66
C ARG A 378 -3.50 7.10 12.47
N PHE A 379 -4.75 7.03 12.02
CA PHE A 379 -5.59 8.21 11.80
C PHE A 379 -5.81 9.01 13.08
N HIS A 380 -6.05 8.30 14.18
CA HIS A 380 -6.30 8.90 15.50
C HIS A 380 -5.05 9.10 16.36
N ARG A 381 -3.88 8.65 15.89
CA ARG A 381 -2.60 8.62 16.65
C ARG A 381 -2.76 7.95 18.01
N ALA A 382 -3.46 6.82 18.02
CA ALA A 382 -3.83 6.06 19.21
C ALA A 382 -3.06 4.73 19.30
N PRO A 383 -2.67 4.26 20.49
CA PRO A 383 -2.19 2.90 20.69
C PRO A 383 -3.30 1.85 20.51
N ILE A 384 -2.87 0.61 20.29
CA ILE A 384 -3.72 -0.58 20.27
C ILE A 384 -3.46 -1.44 21.51
N GLU A 385 -4.52 -1.80 22.22
CA GLU A 385 -4.53 -2.86 23.24
C GLU A 385 -4.92 -4.18 22.58
N ALA A 386 -3.93 -5.06 22.44
CA ALA A 386 -4.07 -6.37 21.81
C ALA A 386 -4.36 -7.44 22.86
N ILE A 387 -5.58 -7.98 22.88
CA ILE A 387 -6.01 -8.92 23.92
C ILE A 387 -6.19 -10.33 23.33
N ALA A 388 -5.29 -11.26 23.69
CA ALA A 388 -5.44 -12.66 23.35
C ALA A 388 -6.05 -13.44 24.53
N ILE A 389 -7.25 -13.98 24.33
CA ILE A 389 -7.95 -14.76 25.36
C ILE A 389 -7.86 -16.25 25.02
N THR A 390 -7.25 -17.01 25.91
CA THR A 390 -7.06 -18.45 25.80
C THR A 390 -8.13 -19.23 26.57
N ASP A 391 -8.52 -20.38 26.02
CA ASP A 391 -9.33 -21.35 26.75
C ASP A 391 -8.51 -21.98 27.88
N PRO A 392 -9.13 -22.32 29.03
CA PRO A 392 -8.46 -22.99 30.14
C PRO A 392 -7.73 -24.28 29.72
N GLU A 393 -6.58 -24.57 30.33
CA GLU A 393 -5.68 -25.69 29.96
C GLU A 393 -6.36 -27.07 29.93
N PHE A 394 -7.43 -27.27 30.71
CA PHE A 394 -8.19 -28.52 30.72
C PHE A 394 -8.99 -28.78 29.43
N LEU A 395 -9.23 -27.76 28.60
CA LEU A 395 -9.97 -27.86 27.32
C LEU A 395 -9.07 -27.81 26.09
N SER A 396 -7.91 -27.15 26.19
CA SER A 396 -7.18 -26.68 25.02
C SER A 396 -5.93 -27.48 24.67
N GLY A 397 -5.45 -28.35 25.57
CA GLY A 397 -4.12 -28.96 25.44
C GLY A 397 -3.02 -27.88 25.49
N GLY A 398 -1.77 -28.27 25.74
CA GLY A 398 -0.68 -27.32 26.03
C GLY A 398 -0.32 -26.29 24.93
N ALA A 399 -0.98 -26.30 23.76
CA ALA A 399 -0.68 -25.44 22.61
C ALA A 399 -1.36 -24.05 22.64
N ALA A 400 -2.50 -23.88 23.34
CA ALA A 400 -3.26 -22.62 23.31
C ALA A 400 -2.49 -21.36 23.80
N PRO A 401 -1.61 -21.44 24.81
CA PRO A 401 -0.81 -20.28 25.22
C PRO A 401 0.22 -19.83 24.16
N LEU A 402 0.72 -20.75 23.34
CA LEU A 402 1.66 -20.46 22.26
C LEU A 402 0.96 -19.73 21.12
N ASP A 403 -0.23 -20.18 20.72
CA ASP A 403 -1.04 -19.54 19.68
C ASP A 403 -1.44 -18.11 20.04
N ALA A 404 -1.75 -17.86 21.33
CA ALA A 404 -2.07 -16.52 21.82
C ALA A 404 -0.87 -15.57 21.78
N ARG A 405 0.31 -16.02 22.22
CA ARG A 405 1.55 -15.23 22.10
C ARG A 405 1.87 -14.91 20.65
N HIS A 406 1.75 -15.90 19.77
CA HIS A 406 1.97 -15.73 18.35
C HIS A 406 0.97 -14.72 17.75
N ALA A 407 -0.32 -14.80 18.10
CA ALA A 407 -1.33 -13.86 17.62
C ALA A 407 -1.02 -12.39 18.00
N VAL A 408 -0.53 -12.16 19.21
CA VAL A 408 -0.10 -10.84 19.67
C VAL A 408 1.15 -10.38 18.93
N ALA A 409 2.18 -11.23 18.84
CA ALA A 409 3.44 -10.91 18.18
C ALA A 409 3.23 -10.53 16.70
N VAL A 410 2.38 -11.26 15.97
CA VAL A 410 2.04 -10.92 14.57
C VAL A 410 1.40 -9.54 14.47
N LEU A 411 0.49 -9.20 15.38
CA LEU A 411 -0.14 -7.87 15.39
C LEU A 411 0.87 -6.78 15.73
N GLU A 412 1.77 -7.02 16.68
CA GLU A 412 2.86 -6.10 17.04
C GLU A 412 3.79 -5.85 15.85
N GLU A 413 4.21 -6.90 15.15
CA GLU A 413 5.04 -6.81 13.95
C GLU A 413 4.35 -6.02 12.83
N GLU A 414 3.08 -6.35 12.52
CA GLU A 414 2.30 -5.63 11.51
C GLU A 414 2.12 -4.14 11.87
N ALA A 415 1.84 -3.83 13.13
CA ALA A 415 1.65 -2.47 13.59
C ALA A 415 2.97 -1.66 13.64
N ALA A 416 4.09 -2.32 13.96
CA ALA A 416 5.42 -1.70 13.99
C ALA A 416 5.84 -1.14 12.63
N VAL A 417 5.51 -1.84 11.54
CA VAL A 417 5.72 -1.35 10.15
C VAL A 417 5.04 0.00 9.92
N HIS A 418 3.97 0.30 10.67
CA HIS A 418 3.19 1.51 10.55
C HIS A 418 3.43 2.54 11.66
N GLY A 419 4.38 2.28 12.57
CA GLY A 419 4.68 3.14 13.71
C GLY A 419 3.53 3.22 14.74
N VAL A 420 2.66 2.21 14.79
CA VAL A 420 1.56 2.15 15.76
C VAL A 420 2.01 1.37 16.99
N PRO A 421 1.98 1.97 18.19
CA PRO A 421 2.29 1.26 19.42
C PRO A 421 1.21 0.23 19.76
N VAL A 422 1.62 -0.98 20.09
CA VAL A 422 0.75 -2.09 20.51
C VAL A 422 1.17 -2.55 21.90
N HIS A 423 0.19 -2.75 22.78
CA HIS A 423 0.39 -3.41 24.07
C HIS A 423 -0.32 -4.75 24.07
N GLY A 424 0.46 -5.82 24.14
CA GLY A 424 -0.03 -7.19 24.20
C GLY A 424 -0.43 -7.66 25.59
N THR A 425 -1.68 -8.12 25.76
CA THR A 425 -2.16 -8.78 26.97
C THR A 425 -2.67 -10.18 26.64
N ILE A 426 -2.23 -11.17 27.43
CA ILE A 426 -2.71 -12.55 27.33
C ILE A 426 -3.53 -12.86 28.57
N ASP A 427 -4.78 -13.24 28.35
CA ASP A 427 -5.74 -13.53 29.41
C ASP A 427 -6.35 -14.92 29.24
N ARG A 428 -6.97 -15.44 30.29
CA ARG A 428 -7.53 -16.79 30.38
C ARG A 428 -8.99 -16.75 30.83
N GLY A 429 -9.84 -17.50 30.14
CA GLY A 429 -11.24 -17.69 30.54
C GLY A 429 -12.24 -17.41 29.42
N ASN A 430 -13.50 -17.12 29.78
CA ASN A 430 -14.55 -16.91 28.80
C ASN A 430 -14.27 -15.65 27.95
N PRO A 431 -14.14 -15.76 26.61
CA PRO A 431 -13.74 -14.64 25.76
C PRO A 431 -14.63 -13.40 25.87
N VAL A 432 -15.94 -13.56 26.08
CA VAL A 432 -16.86 -12.42 26.20
C VAL A 432 -16.66 -11.72 27.54
N HIS A 433 -16.61 -12.48 28.64
CA HIS A 433 -16.49 -11.91 29.97
C HIS A 433 -15.12 -11.27 30.20
N ARG A 434 -14.05 -11.94 29.76
CA ARG A 434 -12.68 -11.43 29.89
C ARG A 434 -12.46 -10.20 29.03
N LEU A 435 -12.89 -10.21 27.75
CA LEU A 435 -12.79 -9.01 26.91
C LEU A 435 -13.52 -7.82 27.54
N VAL A 436 -14.76 -8.01 28.00
CA VAL A 436 -15.53 -6.91 28.63
C VAL A 436 -14.88 -6.41 29.92
N ALA A 437 -14.11 -7.23 30.63
CA ALA A 437 -13.36 -6.78 31.81
C ALA A 437 -12.26 -5.76 31.44
N HIS A 438 -11.76 -5.81 30.20
CA HIS A 438 -10.83 -4.83 29.64
C HIS A 438 -11.54 -3.62 28.99
N ALA A 439 -12.85 -3.46 29.14
CA ALA A 439 -13.58 -2.34 28.54
C ALA A 439 -13.09 -0.96 29.00
N THR A 440 -12.51 -0.86 30.20
CA THR A 440 -11.90 0.39 30.69
C THR A 440 -10.61 0.77 29.96
N GLU A 441 -10.06 -0.16 29.17
CA GLU A 441 -8.81 0.02 28.45
C GLU A 441 -9.03 0.48 27.00
N GLY A 442 -10.22 0.93 26.60
CA GLY A 442 -10.40 1.38 25.23
C GLY A 442 -11.65 2.18 24.95
N ASP A 443 -11.54 3.01 23.92
CA ASP A 443 -12.63 3.85 23.41
C ASP A 443 -13.33 3.20 22.21
N LEU A 444 -12.62 2.36 21.46
CA LEU A 444 -13.15 1.66 20.29
C LEU A 444 -12.71 0.20 20.28
N LEU A 445 -13.68 -0.71 20.27
CA LEU A 445 -13.43 -2.13 20.06
C LEU A 445 -13.52 -2.48 18.57
N VAL A 446 -12.50 -3.11 17.99
CA VAL A 446 -12.53 -3.57 16.60
C VAL A 446 -12.63 -5.10 16.56
N LEU A 447 -13.70 -5.62 15.95
CA LEU A 447 -14.00 -7.04 15.90
C LEU A 447 -14.17 -7.55 14.47
N GLY A 448 -13.57 -8.71 14.22
CA GLY A 448 -13.80 -9.48 13.01
C GLY A 448 -15.10 -10.25 13.07
N VAL A 449 -15.92 -10.12 12.03
CA VAL A 449 -17.15 -10.90 11.83
C VAL A 449 -16.84 -12.04 10.86
N PRO A 450 -16.79 -13.30 11.35
CA PRO A 450 -16.55 -14.44 10.47
C PRO A 450 -17.70 -14.60 9.47
N GLY A 451 -17.33 -15.01 8.25
CA GLY A 451 -18.25 -15.32 7.17
C GLY A 451 -19.21 -16.47 7.48
N PRO A 452 -20.21 -16.73 6.62
CA PRO A 452 -21.19 -17.78 6.80
C PRO A 452 -20.58 -19.19 6.58
N ALA A 453 -19.81 -19.72 7.53
CA ALA A 453 -19.28 -21.09 7.45
C ALA A 453 -20.35 -22.13 7.79
N ARG A 454 -20.50 -23.22 7.00
CA ARG A 454 -21.53 -24.28 7.14
C ARG A 454 -21.50 -25.05 8.48
N ARG A 455 -20.37 -25.11 9.20
CA ARG A 455 -20.18 -25.94 10.40
C ARG A 455 -19.60 -25.13 11.59
N ALA A 456 -20.46 -24.48 12.37
CA ALA A 456 -20.23 -24.12 13.79
C ALA A 456 -21.33 -23.14 14.24
N ARG A 457 -22.39 -23.62 14.92
CA ARG A 457 -23.46 -22.75 15.44
C ARG A 457 -22.96 -21.80 16.55
N PHE A 458 -22.01 -22.26 17.38
CA PHE A 458 -21.51 -21.53 18.56
C PHE A 458 -20.55 -20.37 18.25
N ARG A 459 -19.66 -20.51 17.25
CA ARG A 459 -18.71 -19.44 16.86
C ARG A 459 -19.40 -18.27 16.13
N ARG A 460 -20.62 -18.48 15.62
CA ARG A 460 -21.36 -17.51 14.78
C ARG A 460 -21.87 -16.29 15.54
N GLU A 461 -21.92 -16.30 16.87
CA GLU A 461 -22.52 -15.21 17.66
C GLU A 461 -21.52 -14.44 18.54
N LEU A 462 -20.25 -14.86 18.60
CA LEU A 462 -19.30 -14.29 19.55
C LEU A 462 -19.06 -12.79 19.35
N ALA A 463 -18.89 -12.34 18.10
CA ALA A 463 -18.71 -10.92 17.78
C ALA A 463 -19.91 -10.06 18.21
N GLY A 464 -21.13 -10.59 18.02
CA GLY A 464 -22.36 -9.89 18.45
C GLY A 464 -22.51 -9.87 19.98
N LEU A 465 -22.14 -10.95 20.67
CA LEU A 465 -22.14 -11.01 22.13
C LEU A 465 -21.10 -10.06 22.75
N MET A 466 -19.90 -9.99 22.16
CA MET A 466 -18.84 -9.06 22.56
C MET A 466 -19.27 -7.62 22.33
N ALA A 467 -19.66 -7.26 21.10
CA ALA A 467 -20.09 -5.90 20.77
C ALA A 467 -21.34 -5.44 21.53
N GLY A 468 -22.27 -6.36 21.83
CA GLY A 468 -23.48 -6.06 22.59
C GLY A 468 -23.27 -5.91 24.10
N ARG A 469 -22.14 -6.37 24.64
CA ARG A 469 -21.76 -6.18 26.04
C ARG A 469 -20.65 -5.13 26.24
N TRP A 470 -19.94 -4.79 25.18
CA TRP A 470 -18.94 -3.71 25.19
C TRP A 470 -19.63 -2.36 25.42
N PRO A 471 -19.21 -1.55 26.41
CA PRO A 471 -19.91 -0.32 26.75
C PRO A 471 -19.61 0.85 25.82
N GLN A 472 -18.43 0.91 25.18
CA GLN A 472 -18.06 1.95 24.22
C GLN A 472 -18.41 1.58 22.77
N SER A 473 -18.03 2.41 21.80
CA SER A 473 -18.25 2.11 20.38
C SER A 473 -17.52 0.83 19.94
N ALA A 474 -18.12 0.14 18.97
CA ALA A 474 -17.55 -1.08 18.43
C ALA A 474 -17.65 -1.10 16.90
N LEU A 475 -16.51 -1.28 16.23
CA LEU A 475 -16.43 -1.49 14.79
C LEU A 475 -16.42 -2.98 14.47
N LEU A 476 -17.40 -3.41 13.68
CA LEU A 476 -17.52 -4.77 13.19
C LEU A 476 -17.05 -4.84 11.73
N VAL A 477 -16.00 -5.61 11.47
CA VAL A 477 -15.33 -5.71 10.16
C VAL A 477 -15.57 -7.09 9.55
N PRO A 478 -15.95 -7.22 8.27
CA PRO A 478 -16.12 -8.52 7.64
C PRO A 478 -14.77 -9.26 7.52
N ALA A 479 -14.79 -10.60 7.63
CA ALA A 479 -13.60 -11.41 7.35
C ALA A 479 -13.19 -11.36 5.87
N GLU A 480 -11.90 -11.41 5.60
CA GLU A 480 -11.34 -11.61 4.25
C GLU A 480 -11.73 -13.00 3.72
N GLU A 481 -12.14 -13.11 2.44
CA GLU A 481 -12.40 -14.41 1.81
C GLU A 481 -11.08 -15.17 1.58
N GLY A 482 -11.03 -16.44 1.99
CA GLY A 482 -9.88 -17.34 1.75
C GLY A 482 -9.21 -17.95 2.99
N ALA A 483 -9.81 -17.88 4.19
CA ALA A 483 -9.29 -18.53 5.39
C ALA A 483 -9.80 -19.96 5.60
#